data_AF-A0A5N7W4U5-F1
#
_entry.id   AF-A0A5N7W4U5-F1
#
_cell.length_a   1.000
_cell.length_b   1.000
_cell.length_c   1.000
_cell.angle_alpha   90.00
_cell.angle_beta   90.00
_cell.angle_gamma   90.00
#
_symmetry.space_group_name_H-M   'P 1'
#
loop_
_entity.id
_entity.type
_entity.pdbx_description
1 polymer ?
#
loop_
_entity_poly.entity_id
_entity_poly.type
_entity_poly.pdbx_seq_one_letter_code
_entity_poly.pdbx_strand_id
1 'polypeptide(L)'
;MNHKTLSTLLFSLAVSPAVFGQTFICPTGPGPGQRQVGMTGGSPGLASVPVCEQFSSAPAATQRAEPSPADALGSLARGQLELLREGQELIKEGQRIAQDPQYQKLRKGYWMFSHDEKNPRSGLGCAAIFGSMSGAVQLSGPTAKHDGALLTFLGMDIPQPASPRKIRTTLTQNQDRPQEVGAINYTTSNGKWGAIVYALGGPEALVKELGEEEEARFKVSMEGKEVISTFYKEGGKAREFLSKCMAGQPTK
;
A
#
# COMPACT_ATOMS: atom_id res chain seq x y z
N MET A 1 -29.88 -18.90 -52.16
CA MET A 1 -28.59 -18.30 -52.57
C MET A 1 -28.05 -17.55 -51.35
N ASN A 2 -26.95 -17.88 -50.68
CA ASN A 2 -25.81 -18.74 -50.98
C ASN A 2 -25.31 -19.42 -49.69
N HIS A 3 -25.09 -20.72 -49.78
CA HIS A 3 -24.22 -21.49 -48.89
C HIS A 3 -22.75 -21.16 -49.19
N LYS A 4 -21.88 -21.23 -48.17
CA LYS A 4 -20.51 -21.79 -48.22
C LYS A 4 -19.86 -21.73 -46.84
N THR A 5 -19.86 -22.86 -46.13
CA THR A 5 -18.70 -23.75 -45.87
C THR A 5 -17.99 -23.42 -44.56
N LEU A 6 -18.53 -23.99 -43.47
CA LEU A 6 -17.80 -24.22 -42.22
C LEU A 6 -16.78 -25.34 -42.48
N SER A 7 -15.51 -25.05 -42.24
CA SER A 7 -14.42 -26.01 -42.36
C SER A 7 -14.33 -26.85 -41.08
N THR A 8 -14.58 -28.14 -41.23
CA THR A 8 -14.52 -29.16 -40.18
C THR A 8 -13.05 -29.51 -39.88
N LEU A 9 -12.53 -29.08 -38.73
CA LEU A 9 -11.28 -29.61 -38.18
C LEU A 9 -11.61 -30.80 -37.27
N LEU A 10 -11.49 -32.00 -37.84
CA LEU A 10 -11.47 -33.26 -37.08
C LEU A 10 -10.15 -33.36 -36.31
N PHE A 11 -10.16 -33.02 -35.03
CA PHE A 11 -9.17 -33.50 -34.08
C PHE A 11 -9.61 -34.88 -33.59
N SER A 12 -9.01 -35.92 -34.16
CA SER A 12 -9.09 -37.28 -33.61
C SER A 12 -8.32 -37.35 -32.29
N LEU A 13 -8.99 -37.04 -31.18
CA LEU A 13 -8.53 -37.44 -29.86
C LEU A 13 -8.76 -38.94 -29.72
N ALA A 14 -7.69 -39.72 -29.92
CA ALA A 14 -7.64 -41.08 -29.43
C ALA A 14 -7.72 -41.04 -27.90
N VAL A 15 -8.94 -41.17 -27.37
CA VAL A 15 -9.17 -41.40 -25.95
C VAL A 15 -8.81 -42.85 -25.68
N SER A 16 -7.58 -43.08 -25.22
CA SER A 16 -7.24 -44.34 -24.55
C SER A 16 -8.28 -44.58 -23.44
N PRO A 17 -8.86 -45.79 -23.31
CA PRO A 17 -9.77 -46.06 -22.21
C PRO A 17 -8.95 -46.04 -20.92
N ALA A 18 -9.04 -44.94 -20.17
CA ALA A 18 -8.70 -44.97 -18.76
C ALA A 18 -9.73 -45.87 -18.09
N VAL A 19 -9.35 -47.12 -17.84
CA VAL A 19 -10.08 -48.03 -16.96
C VAL A 19 -9.96 -47.44 -15.55
N PHE A 20 -10.91 -46.59 -15.18
CA PHE A 20 -11.05 -46.14 -13.79
C PHE A 20 -11.38 -47.38 -12.94
N GLY A 21 -10.48 -47.74 -12.02
CA GLY A 21 -10.83 -48.65 -10.93
C GLY A 21 -11.97 -48.01 -10.14
N GLN A 22 -13.13 -48.67 -10.09
CA GLN A 22 -14.30 -48.12 -9.40
C GLN A 22 -14.06 -48.16 -7.89
N THR A 23 -13.99 -46.99 -7.27
CA THR A 23 -13.95 -46.84 -5.80
C THR A 23 -15.37 -46.89 -5.23
N PHE A 24 -15.57 -47.56 -4.10
CA PHE A 24 -16.87 -47.74 -3.44
C PHE A 24 -16.75 -47.72 -1.92
N ILE A 25 -17.84 -47.43 -1.22
CA ILE A 25 -17.88 -47.40 0.25
C ILE A 25 -17.96 -48.83 0.79
N CYS A 26 -17.08 -49.19 1.73
CA CYS A 26 -16.96 -50.53 2.32
C CYS A 26 -17.07 -50.44 3.86
N PRO A 27 -18.29 -50.43 4.42
CA PRO A 27 -18.51 -50.15 5.84
C PRO A 27 -17.94 -51.21 6.79
N THR A 28 -17.72 -52.43 6.31
CA THR A 28 -17.12 -53.54 7.08
C THR A 28 -15.64 -53.73 6.77
N GLY A 29 -14.99 -52.78 6.09
CA GLY A 29 -13.61 -52.91 5.60
C GLY A 29 -13.51 -53.67 4.26
N PRO A 30 -12.28 -53.80 3.72
CA PRO A 30 -12.05 -54.44 2.42
C PRO A 30 -12.34 -55.96 2.47
N GLY A 31 -13.14 -56.44 1.52
CA GLY A 31 -13.35 -57.86 1.29
C GLY A 31 -12.19 -58.55 0.55
N PRO A 32 -12.23 -59.87 0.35
CA PRO A 32 -11.24 -60.59 -0.43
C PRO A 32 -11.12 -59.99 -1.84
N GLY A 33 -9.90 -59.63 -2.24
CA GLY A 33 -9.66 -59.02 -3.55
C GLY A 33 -9.87 -57.49 -3.59
N GLN A 34 -9.94 -56.82 -2.43
CA GLN A 34 -10.11 -55.38 -2.32
C GLN A 34 -9.01 -54.74 -1.47
N ARG A 35 -8.77 -53.44 -1.68
CA ARG A 35 -7.88 -52.63 -0.85
C ARG A 35 -8.60 -51.35 -0.44
N GLN A 36 -8.44 -50.96 0.82
CA GLN A 36 -8.88 -49.65 1.29
C GLN A 36 -7.95 -48.55 0.74
N VAL A 37 -8.52 -47.53 0.10
CA VAL A 37 -7.79 -46.40 -0.51
C VAL A 37 -8.04 -45.07 0.19
N GLY A 38 -8.99 -45.02 1.11
CA GLY A 38 -9.29 -43.81 1.86
C GLY A 38 -10.42 -43.99 2.86
N MET A 39 -10.84 -42.87 3.43
CA MET A 39 -11.98 -42.73 4.31
C MET A 39 -12.88 -41.63 3.75
N THR A 40 -14.19 -41.77 3.92
CA THR A 40 -15.12 -40.67 3.65
C THR A 40 -14.86 -39.53 4.66
N GLY A 41 -14.95 -38.29 4.18
CA GLY A 41 -14.82 -37.11 5.05
C GLY A 41 -15.95 -37.07 6.07
N GLY A 42 -15.63 -37.18 7.36
CA GLY A 42 -16.61 -37.10 8.44
C GLY A 42 -16.99 -35.65 8.75
N SER A 43 -18.29 -35.36 8.83
CA SER A 43 -18.84 -34.17 9.49
C SER A 43 -19.15 -34.49 10.96
N PRO A 44 -19.30 -33.49 11.86
CA PRO A 44 -19.62 -33.75 13.26
C PRO A 44 -20.88 -34.64 13.40
N GLY A 45 -20.72 -35.83 13.99
CA GLY A 45 -21.81 -36.79 14.23
C GLY A 45 -21.90 -37.98 13.28
N LEU A 46 -21.07 -38.05 12.22
CA LEU A 46 -20.98 -39.23 11.35
C LEU A 46 -19.58 -39.84 11.41
N ALA A 47 -19.50 -41.14 11.74
CA ALA A 47 -18.26 -41.89 11.70
C ALA A 47 -17.75 -41.98 10.24
N SER A 48 -16.45 -41.77 10.05
CA SER A 48 -15.84 -41.94 8.73
C SER A 48 -15.94 -43.41 8.30
N VAL A 49 -16.49 -43.62 7.11
CA VAL A 49 -16.68 -44.95 6.52
C VAL A 49 -15.54 -45.21 5.51
N PRO A 50 -14.94 -46.41 5.47
CA PRO A 50 -13.86 -46.71 4.55
C PRO A 50 -14.30 -46.68 3.08
N VAL A 51 -13.39 -46.26 2.20
CA VAL A 51 -13.54 -46.33 0.75
C VAL A 51 -12.55 -47.37 0.21
N CYS A 52 -13.05 -48.35 -0.52
CA CYS A 52 -12.29 -49.45 -1.10
C CYS A 52 -12.25 -49.37 -2.63
N GLU A 53 -11.24 -50.00 -3.21
CA GLU A 53 -11.15 -50.32 -4.64
C GLU A 53 -11.02 -51.84 -4.82
N GLN A 54 -11.54 -52.37 -5.93
CA GLN A 54 -11.20 -53.71 -6.39
C GLN A 54 -9.74 -53.70 -6.87
N PHE A 55 -8.98 -54.77 -6.62
CA PHE A 55 -7.68 -54.94 -7.27
C PHE A 55 -7.91 -55.01 -8.78
N SER A 56 -7.79 -53.88 -9.47
CA SER A 56 -7.45 -53.93 -10.88
C SER A 56 -5.99 -54.36 -10.94
N SER A 57 -5.68 -55.29 -11.83
CA SER A 57 -4.31 -55.52 -12.26
C SER A 57 -3.86 -54.28 -13.06
N ALA A 58 -3.67 -53.17 -12.37
CA ALA A 58 -2.99 -52.01 -12.91
C ALA A 58 -1.52 -52.40 -13.06
N PRO A 59 -0.88 -52.09 -14.21
CA PRO A 59 0.56 -52.25 -14.32
C PRO A 59 1.19 -51.43 -13.19
N ALA A 60 2.22 -52.01 -12.56
CA ALA A 60 2.94 -51.47 -11.41
C ALA A 60 2.97 -49.94 -11.49
N ALA A 61 2.34 -49.28 -10.50
CA ALA A 61 2.53 -47.85 -10.31
C ALA A 61 4.04 -47.62 -10.36
N THR A 62 4.50 -46.85 -11.34
CA THR A 62 5.89 -46.40 -11.37
C THR A 62 6.08 -45.69 -10.05
N GLN A 63 6.76 -46.35 -9.11
CA GLN A 63 7.18 -45.73 -7.87
C GLN A 63 7.94 -44.50 -8.30
N ARG A 64 7.39 -43.30 -8.08
CA ARG A 64 8.22 -42.11 -8.09
C ARG A 64 9.26 -42.39 -7.04
N ALA A 65 10.50 -42.60 -7.48
CA ALA A 65 11.62 -42.84 -6.61
C ALA A 65 11.57 -41.77 -5.52
N GLU A 66 11.58 -42.19 -4.25
CA GLU A 66 11.83 -41.23 -3.18
C GLU A 66 13.15 -40.53 -3.51
N PRO A 67 13.19 -39.18 -3.44
CA PRO A 67 14.41 -38.45 -3.74
C PRO A 67 15.52 -39.03 -2.88
N SER A 68 16.65 -39.38 -3.51
CA SER A 68 17.78 -39.89 -2.77
C SER A 68 18.24 -38.84 -1.75
N PRO A 69 18.94 -39.22 -0.67
CA PRO A 69 19.53 -38.25 0.25
C PRO A 69 20.38 -37.18 -0.47
N ALA A 70 21.00 -37.53 -1.60
CA ALA A 70 21.72 -36.61 -2.46
C ALA A 70 20.79 -35.61 -3.20
N ASP A 71 19.62 -36.06 -3.67
CA ASP A 71 18.61 -35.19 -4.29
C ASP A 71 18.00 -34.22 -3.27
N ALA A 72 17.74 -34.71 -2.04
CA ALA A 72 17.27 -33.89 -0.93
C ALA A 72 18.32 -32.84 -0.55
N LEU A 73 19.59 -33.23 -0.36
CA LEU A 73 20.68 -32.30 -0.09
C LEU A 73 20.87 -31.29 -1.24
N GLY A 74 20.76 -31.74 -2.49
CA GLY A 74 20.84 -30.88 -3.67
C GLY A 74 19.70 -29.86 -3.74
N SER A 75 18.49 -30.23 -3.33
CA SER A 75 17.34 -29.31 -3.25
C SER A 75 17.54 -28.25 -2.17
N LEU A 76 18.04 -28.64 -0.99
CA LEU A 76 18.36 -27.72 0.11
C LEU A 76 19.47 -26.74 -0.29
N ALA A 77 20.54 -27.23 -0.93
CA ALA A 77 21.62 -26.38 -1.41
C ALA A 77 21.14 -25.36 -2.47
N ARG A 78 20.26 -25.77 -3.38
CA ARG A 78 19.64 -24.86 -4.36
C ARG A 78 18.77 -23.81 -3.68
N GLY A 79 17.90 -24.22 -2.76
CA GLY A 79 17.05 -23.28 -2.02
C GLY A 79 17.86 -22.28 -1.19
N GLN A 80 18.96 -22.71 -0.58
CA GLN A 80 19.86 -21.81 0.14
C GLN A 80 20.60 -20.84 -0.79
N LEU A 81 21.01 -21.29 -1.99
CA LEU A 81 21.61 -20.42 -2.99
C LEU A 81 20.61 -19.40 -3.55
N GLU A 82 19.36 -19.79 -3.76
CA GLU A 82 18.26 -18.89 -4.17
C GLU A 82 18.01 -17.82 -3.11
N LEU A 83 17.88 -18.20 -1.83
CA LEU A 83 17.72 -17.26 -0.73
C LEU A 83 18.89 -16.26 -0.63
N LEU A 84 20.13 -16.74 -0.81
CA LEU A 84 21.31 -15.87 -0.83
C LEU A 84 21.28 -14.89 -2.00
N ARG A 85 20.85 -15.35 -3.18
CA ARG A 85 20.70 -14.52 -4.38
C ARG A 85 19.60 -13.47 -4.19
N GLU A 86 18.43 -13.86 -3.68
CA GLU A 86 17.35 -12.92 -3.35
C GLU A 86 17.81 -11.88 -2.32
N GLY A 87 18.50 -12.32 -1.26
CA GLY A 87 19.10 -11.42 -0.28
C GLY A 87 20.09 -10.43 -0.89
N GLN A 88 20.94 -10.88 -1.82
CA GLN A 88 21.86 -10.00 -2.56
C GLN A 88 21.12 -8.98 -3.44
N GLU A 89 20.06 -9.39 -4.14
CA GLU A 89 19.27 -8.46 -4.96
C GLU A 89 18.54 -7.43 -4.09
N LEU A 90 17.97 -7.81 -2.94
CA LEU A 90 17.39 -6.87 -1.98
C LEU A 90 18.43 -5.87 -1.45
N ILE A 91 19.65 -6.32 -1.17
CA ILE A 91 20.74 -5.43 -0.72
C ILE A 91 21.11 -4.45 -1.84
N LYS A 92 21.27 -4.92 -3.08
CA LYS A 92 21.57 -4.05 -4.24
C LYS A 92 20.46 -3.05 -4.49
N GLU A 93 19.21 -3.48 -4.41
CA GLU A 93 18.05 -2.60 -4.56
C GLU A 93 18.02 -1.55 -3.45
N GLY A 94 18.20 -1.97 -2.20
CA GLY A 94 18.28 -1.07 -1.05
C GLY A 94 19.41 -0.05 -1.19
N GLN A 95 20.58 -0.46 -1.70
CA GLN A 95 21.68 0.46 -2.01
C GLN A 95 21.32 1.44 -3.12
N ARG A 96 20.65 0.98 -4.18
CA ARG A 96 20.21 1.85 -5.29
C ARG A 96 19.21 2.89 -4.80
N ILE A 97 18.19 2.48 -4.05
CA ILE A 97 17.19 3.38 -3.46
C ILE A 97 17.87 4.35 -2.49
N ALA A 98 18.79 3.86 -1.64
CA ALA A 98 19.52 4.71 -0.73
C ALA A 98 20.38 5.75 -1.45
N GLN A 99 20.89 5.46 -2.65
CA GLN A 99 21.66 6.41 -3.45
C GLN A 99 20.80 7.31 -4.34
N ASP A 100 19.51 7.02 -4.48
CA ASP A 100 18.60 7.82 -5.30
C ASP A 100 18.50 9.27 -4.76
N PRO A 101 18.78 10.28 -5.59
CA PRO A 101 18.75 11.68 -5.17
C PRO A 101 17.39 12.15 -4.64
N GLN A 102 16.27 11.66 -5.19
CA GLN A 102 14.93 11.96 -4.72
C GLN A 102 14.66 11.32 -3.36
N TYR A 103 15.10 10.07 -3.17
CA TYR A 103 15.01 9.40 -1.88
C TYR A 103 15.81 10.16 -0.80
N GLN A 104 17.03 10.58 -1.12
CA GLN A 104 17.85 11.40 -0.21
C GLN A 104 17.21 12.74 0.12
N LYS A 105 16.56 13.38 -0.87
CA LYS A 105 15.81 14.63 -0.68
C LYS A 105 14.64 14.45 0.28
N LEU A 106 13.85 13.40 0.10
CA LEU A 106 12.72 13.06 0.98
C LEU A 106 13.17 12.63 2.38
N ARG A 107 14.28 11.88 2.49
CA ARG A 107 14.85 11.47 3.78
C ARG A 107 15.26 12.67 4.63
N LYS A 108 15.87 13.69 4.00
CA LYS A 108 16.27 14.93 4.69
C LYS A 108 15.10 15.90 4.89
N GLY A 109 14.06 15.76 4.09
CA GLY A 109 12.97 16.72 3.97
C GLY A 109 13.37 17.96 3.15
N TYR A 110 12.42 18.55 2.44
CA TYR A 110 12.66 19.72 1.61
C TYR A 110 11.43 20.58 1.43
N TRP A 111 11.65 21.88 1.19
CA TRP A 111 10.61 22.84 0.85
C TRP A 111 10.33 22.89 -0.66
N MET A 112 9.06 23.05 -0.99
CA MET A 112 8.55 23.41 -2.31
C MET A 112 7.68 24.64 -2.18
N PHE A 113 7.76 25.53 -3.15
CA PHE A 113 7.04 26.79 -3.16
C PHE A 113 6.21 26.90 -4.43
N SER A 114 5.00 27.44 -4.30
CA SER A 114 4.12 27.72 -5.44
C SER A 114 3.30 28.97 -5.19
N HIS A 115 2.88 29.62 -6.26
CA HIS A 115 1.99 30.77 -6.25
C HIS A 115 1.08 30.73 -7.49
N ASP A 116 0.11 31.65 -7.59
CA ASP A 116 -0.66 31.81 -8.84
C ASP A 116 0.28 32.25 -9.97
N GLU A 117 0.55 31.36 -10.93
CA GLU A 117 1.39 31.66 -12.09
C GLU A 117 0.68 32.56 -13.11
N LYS A 118 -0.66 32.55 -13.15
CA LYS A 118 -1.43 33.38 -14.08
C LYS A 118 -1.48 34.82 -13.60
N ASN A 119 -1.58 35.03 -12.28
CA ASN A 119 -1.60 36.35 -11.66
C ASN A 119 -0.59 36.44 -10.50
N PRO A 120 0.73 36.44 -10.78
CA PRO A 120 1.76 36.35 -9.75
C PRO A 120 1.74 37.51 -8.74
N ARG A 121 1.24 38.68 -9.14
CA ARG A 121 1.13 39.85 -8.25
C ARG A 121 -0.17 39.92 -7.45
N SER A 122 -1.06 38.94 -7.58
CA SER A 122 -2.36 38.93 -6.89
C SER A 122 -2.25 38.74 -5.38
N GLY A 123 -1.15 38.16 -4.90
CA GLY A 123 -1.02 37.72 -3.50
C GLY A 123 -1.78 36.42 -3.18
N LEU A 124 -2.40 35.80 -4.19
CA LEU A 124 -3.23 34.61 -4.02
C LEU A 124 -2.49 33.33 -4.44
N GLY A 125 -2.94 32.19 -3.89
CA GLY A 125 -2.43 30.86 -4.24
C GLY A 125 -1.02 30.58 -3.73
N CYS A 126 -0.51 31.40 -2.81
CA CYS A 126 0.79 31.21 -2.19
C CYS A 126 0.78 29.95 -1.31
N ALA A 127 1.68 29.02 -1.57
CA ALA A 127 1.84 27.82 -0.76
C ALA A 127 3.30 27.44 -0.55
N ALA A 128 3.61 26.96 0.65
CA ALA A 128 4.88 26.35 1.00
C ALA A 128 4.62 24.95 1.53
N ILE A 129 5.28 23.95 0.96
CA ILE A 129 5.10 22.55 1.30
C ILE A 129 6.45 21.98 1.74
N PHE A 130 6.52 21.51 2.96
CA PHE A 130 7.64 20.70 3.43
C PHE A 130 7.29 19.22 3.24
N GLY A 131 8.01 18.53 2.36
CA GLY A 131 7.82 17.10 2.11
C GLY A 131 8.94 16.26 2.71
N SER A 132 8.58 15.14 3.35
CA SER A 132 9.53 14.17 3.92
C SER A 132 9.02 12.73 3.79
N MET A 133 9.80 11.76 4.26
CA MET A 133 9.33 10.37 4.39
C MET A 133 8.17 10.20 5.38
N SER A 134 7.98 11.14 6.32
CA SER A 134 6.92 11.09 7.33
C SER A 134 5.58 11.69 6.86
N GLY A 135 5.55 12.20 5.62
CA GLY A 135 4.43 12.96 5.08
C GLY A 135 4.84 14.38 4.72
N ALA A 136 3.84 15.24 4.52
CA ALA A 136 4.07 16.64 4.21
C ALA A 136 3.23 17.59 5.07
N VAL A 137 3.84 18.75 5.36
CA VAL A 137 3.20 19.92 5.98
C VAL A 137 3.08 20.99 4.91
N GLN A 138 1.86 21.42 4.62
CA GLN A 138 1.56 22.45 3.65
C GLN A 138 0.92 23.65 4.35
N LEU A 139 1.49 24.82 4.14
CA LEU A 139 0.93 26.10 4.53
C LEU A 139 0.45 26.80 3.27
N SER A 140 -0.79 27.27 3.25
CA SER A 140 -1.40 27.91 2.08
C SER A 140 -2.13 29.18 2.46
N GLY A 141 -1.81 30.27 1.78
CA GLY A 141 -2.48 31.55 1.94
C GLY A 141 -3.81 31.60 1.20
N PRO A 142 -4.42 32.79 1.15
CA PRO A 142 -5.68 33.02 0.47
C PRO A 142 -5.67 32.57 -1.00
N THR A 143 -6.83 32.15 -1.47
CA THR A 143 -7.10 31.82 -2.88
C THR A 143 -8.31 32.61 -3.35
N ALA A 144 -8.55 32.68 -4.66
CA ALA A 144 -9.73 33.35 -5.21
C ALA A 144 -11.09 32.78 -4.72
N LYS A 145 -11.09 31.60 -4.08
CA LYS A 145 -12.28 30.94 -3.54
C LYS A 145 -12.35 30.94 -2.02
N HIS A 146 -11.27 31.30 -1.34
CA HIS A 146 -11.17 31.22 0.11
C HIS A 146 -10.15 32.25 0.62
N ASP A 147 -10.62 33.19 1.43
CA ASP A 147 -9.82 34.31 1.92
C ASP A 147 -8.97 33.95 3.16
N GLY A 148 -9.07 32.71 3.64
CA GLY A 148 -8.35 32.24 4.82
C GLY A 148 -7.00 31.59 4.49
N ALA A 149 -6.25 31.33 5.56
CA ALA A 149 -5.03 30.56 5.53
C ALA A 149 -5.27 29.14 6.04
N LEU A 150 -4.50 28.19 5.53
CA LEU A 150 -4.67 26.77 5.77
C LEU A 150 -3.35 26.13 6.20
N LEU A 151 -3.44 25.27 7.23
CA LEU A 151 -2.42 24.30 7.59
C LEU A 151 -2.92 22.90 7.20
N THR A 152 -2.25 22.27 6.25
CA THR A 152 -2.64 20.98 5.69
C THR A 152 -1.57 19.94 5.95
N PHE A 153 -1.96 18.81 6.52
CA PHE A 153 -1.14 17.63 6.65
C PHE A 153 -1.51 16.61 5.57
N LEU A 154 -0.50 16.05 4.91
CA LEU A 154 -0.66 15.05 3.86
C LEU A 154 0.09 13.78 4.28
N GLY A 155 -0.60 12.64 4.24
CA GLY A 155 -0.01 11.36 4.61
C GLY A 155 -0.72 10.16 3.99
N MET A 156 -0.01 9.03 3.98
CA MET A 156 -0.55 7.76 3.47
C MET A 156 -1.53 7.12 4.46
N ASP A 157 -1.29 7.29 5.77
CA ASP A 157 -2.12 6.73 6.84
C ASP A 157 -3.30 7.62 7.23
N ILE A 158 -3.37 8.83 6.66
CA ILE A 158 -4.53 9.71 6.79
C ILE A 158 -5.70 9.09 6.00
N PRO A 159 -6.90 8.96 6.59
CA PRO A 159 -8.06 8.43 5.88
C PRO A 159 -8.37 9.16 4.58
N GLN A 160 -8.83 8.41 3.58
CA GLN A 160 -9.12 8.89 2.22
C GLN A 160 -10.62 8.78 1.93
N PRO A 161 -11.45 9.70 2.42
CA PRO A 161 -12.88 9.64 2.21
C PRO A 161 -13.22 9.97 0.74
N ALA A 162 -14.30 9.37 0.23
CA ALA A 162 -14.78 9.61 -1.13
C ALA A 162 -15.24 11.06 -1.38
N SER A 163 -15.54 11.81 -0.32
CA SER A 163 -15.89 13.22 -0.34
C SER A 163 -15.31 13.93 0.89
N PRO A 164 -15.01 15.25 0.83
CA PRO A 164 -14.53 16.00 1.99
C PRO A 164 -15.51 15.95 3.17
N ARG A 165 -14.99 15.77 4.40
CA ARG A 165 -15.81 15.68 5.62
C ARG A 165 -15.21 16.52 6.74
N LYS A 166 -16.08 17.14 7.54
CA LYS A 166 -15.68 17.77 8.80
C LYS A 166 -15.42 16.68 9.85
N ILE A 167 -14.31 16.80 10.55
CA ILE A 167 -13.90 15.86 11.60
C ILE A 167 -13.39 16.62 12.83
N ARG A 168 -13.26 15.91 13.94
CA ARG A 168 -12.52 16.34 15.13
C ARG A 168 -11.22 15.56 15.21
N THR A 169 -10.14 16.23 15.56
CA THR A 169 -8.81 15.64 15.67
C THR A 169 -8.13 16.12 16.95
N THR A 170 -7.21 15.32 17.44
CA THR A 170 -6.25 15.74 18.45
C THR A 170 -4.97 16.18 17.75
N LEU A 171 -4.65 17.47 17.79
CA LEU A 171 -3.41 18.04 17.25
C LEU A 171 -2.43 18.29 18.39
N THR A 172 -1.21 17.78 18.26
CA THR A 172 -0.08 18.08 19.14
C THR A 172 0.99 18.76 18.31
N GLN A 173 1.44 19.94 18.74
CA GLN A 173 2.52 20.68 18.11
C GLN A 173 3.68 20.77 19.10
N ASN A 174 4.88 20.42 18.65
CA ASN A 174 6.09 20.40 19.47
C ASN A 174 5.89 19.63 20.79
N GLN A 175 6.18 20.27 21.93
CA GLN A 175 6.00 19.72 23.28
C GLN A 175 4.74 20.27 23.96
N ASP A 176 3.85 20.92 23.21
CA ASP A 176 2.63 21.49 23.75
C ASP A 176 1.63 20.40 24.15
N ARG A 177 0.67 20.79 24.99
CA ARG A 177 -0.43 19.91 25.35
C ARG A 177 -1.28 19.61 24.09
N PRO A 178 -1.69 18.35 23.88
CA PRO A 178 -2.61 18.00 22.80
C PRO A 178 -3.90 18.82 22.85
N GLN A 179 -4.37 19.28 21.69
CA GLN A 179 -5.57 20.10 21.55
C GLN A 179 -6.60 19.42 20.66
N GLU A 180 -7.88 19.51 21.04
CA GLU A 180 -9.00 19.06 20.22
C GLU A 180 -9.42 20.15 19.24
N VAL A 181 -9.17 19.91 17.94
CA VAL A 181 -9.35 20.90 16.88
C VAL A 181 -10.32 20.37 15.82
N GLY A 182 -11.16 21.24 15.28
CA GLY A 182 -12.00 20.92 14.13
C GLY A 182 -11.19 20.98 12.84
N ALA A 183 -11.33 19.99 11.97
CA ALA A 183 -10.60 19.90 10.71
C ALA A 183 -11.51 19.44 9.56
N ILE A 184 -11.01 19.53 8.34
CA ILE A 184 -11.60 18.86 7.17
C ILE A 184 -10.65 17.76 6.73
N ASN A 185 -11.19 16.55 6.55
CA ASN A 185 -10.47 15.44 5.93
C ASN A 185 -10.97 15.21 4.51
N TYR A 186 -10.03 15.06 3.58
CA TYR A 186 -10.30 14.83 2.16
C TYR A 186 -9.19 14.01 1.52
N THR A 187 -9.43 13.53 0.30
CA THR A 187 -8.44 12.82 -0.52
C THR A 187 -7.86 13.77 -1.56
N THR A 188 -6.54 13.77 -1.76
CA THR A 188 -5.90 14.58 -2.80
C THR A 188 -6.41 14.21 -4.20
N SER A 189 -6.34 15.13 -5.16
CA SER A 189 -6.88 14.95 -6.52
C SER A 189 -6.27 13.77 -7.29
N ASN A 190 -5.05 13.35 -6.94
CA ASN A 190 -4.39 12.18 -7.52
C ASN A 190 -4.79 10.85 -6.84
N GLY A 191 -5.65 10.89 -5.80
CA GLY A 191 -6.15 9.71 -5.10
C GLY A 191 -5.10 8.94 -4.30
N LYS A 192 -3.91 9.52 -4.08
CA LYS A 192 -2.78 8.81 -3.46
C LYS A 192 -2.60 9.12 -1.97
N TRP A 193 -3.10 10.27 -1.51
CA TRP A 193 -2.82 10.77 -0.16
C TRP A 193 -4.12 11.23 0.51
N GLY A 194 -4.23 10.91 1.80
CA GLY A 194 -5.20 11.55 2.68
C GLY A 194 -4.69 12.91 3.12
N ALA A 195 -5.61 13.85 3.34
CA ALA A 195 -5.33 15.19 3.79
C ALA A 195 -6.17 15.55 5.02
N ILE A 196 -5.57 16.24 5.98
CA ILE A 196 -6.28 16.91 7.07
C ILE A 196 -5.91 18.39 7.01
N VAL A 197 -6.91 19.25 6.87
CA VAL A 197 -6.71 20.70 6.79
C VAL A 197 -7.39 21.42 7.95
N TYR A 198 -6.63 22.35 8.53
CA TYR A 198 -7.05 23.28 9.57
C TYR A 198 -7.12 24.69 9.01
N ALA A 199 -8.18 25.42 9.35
CA ALA A 199 -8.25 26.85 9.08
C ALA A 199 -7.43 27.60 10.13
N LEU A 200 -6.51 28.44 9.66
CA LEU A 200 -5.76 29.36 10.51
C LEU A 200 -6.53 30.68 10.64
N GLY A 201 -6.20 31.46 11.66
CA GLY A 201 -6.85 32.74 11.97
C GLY A 201 -6.57 33.89 11.00
N GLY A 202 -6.14 33.59 9.76
CA GLY A 202 -5.81 34.57 8.72
C GLY A 202 -4.40 34.41 8.14
N PRO A 203 -4.06 35.16 7.08
CA PRO A 203 -2.74 35.13 6.42
C PRO A 203 -1.56 35.38 7.36
N GLU A 204 -1.73 36.24 8.36
CA GLU A 204 -0.70 36.58 9.34
C GLU A 204 -0.37 35.39 10.25
N ALA A 205 -1.37 34.54 10.55
CA ALA A 205 -1.18 33.34 11.35
C ALA A 205 -0.28 32.33 10.64
N LEU A 206 -0.25 32.33 9.31
CA LEU A 206 0.59 31.44 8.51
C LEU A 206 2.09 31.77 8.66
N VAL A 207 2.43 33.06 8.65
CA VAL A 207 3.80 33.53 8.90
C VAL A 207 4.21 33.26 10.34
N LYS A 208 3.28 33.42 11.29
CA LYS A 208 3.50 33.11 12.71
C LYS A 208 3.71 31.62 12.96
N GLU A 209 2.97 30.76 12.26
CA GLU A 209 3.07 29.30 12.35
C GLU A 209 4.49 28.80 12.06
N LEU A 210 5.18 29.45 11.11
CA LEU A 210 6.56 29.11 10.75
C LEU A 210 7.60 29.51 11.81
N GLY A 211 7.21 30.32 12.79
CA GLY A 211 7.99 30.64 13.98
C GLY A 211 9.40 31.17 13.71
N GLU A 212 10.23 31.08 14.74
CA GLU A 212 11.70 31.24 14.67
C GLU A 212 12.43 29.93 14.96
N GLU A 213 11.69 28.87 15.30
CA GLU A 213 12.27 27.56 15.60
C GLU A 213 12.91 26.92 14.37
N GLU A 214 14.02 26.22 14.57
CA GLU A 214 14.69 25.49 13.49
C GLU A 214 13.87 24.31 12.97
N GLU A 215 13.04 23.71 13.82
CA GLU A 215 12.18 22.58 13.51
C GLU A 215 10.87 22.67 14.29
N ALA A 216 9.74 22.39 13.64
CA ALA A 216 8.47 22.17 14.30
C ALA A 216 7.96 20.75 14.01
N ARG A 217 7.40 20.11 15.03
CA ARG A 217 6.89 18.72 14.99
C ARG A 217 5.39 18.70 15.21
N PHE A 218 4.71 17.82 14.50
CA PHE A 218 3.26 17.70 14.55
C PHE A 218 2.85 16.24 14.68
N LYS A 219 1.90 15.99 15.57
CA LYS A 219 1.14 14.73 15.64
C LYS A 219 -0.33 15.02 15.48
N VAL A 220 -1.00 14.26 14.63
CA VAL A 220 -2.45 14.30 14.49
C VAL A 220 -3.01 12.92 14.77
N SER A 221 -4.00 12.88 15.66
CA SER A 221 -4.78 11.70 15.95
C SER A 221 -6.25 11.89 15.61
N MET A 222 -6.88 10.81 15.14
CA MET A 222 -8.31 10.70 14.88
C MET A 222 -8.84 9.53 15.69
N GLU A 223 -9.88 9.76 16.50
CA GLU A 223 -10.50 8.69 17.32
C GLU A 223 -9.48 7.93 18.19
N GLY A 224 -8.49 8.64 18.72
CA GLY A 224 -7.41 8.08 19.54
C GLY A 224 -6.30 7.35 18.76
N LYS A 225 -6.41 7.23 17.44
CA LYS A 225 -5.37 6.67 16.58
C LYS A 225 -4.54 7.77 15.93
N GLU A 226 -3.23 7.70 16.06
CA GLU A 226 -2.31 8.54 15.29
C GLU A 226 -2.41 8.23 13.79
N VAL A 227 -2.67 9.26 12.99
CA VAL A 227 -2.80 9.15 11.53
C VAL A 227 -1.67 9.87 10.80
N ILE A 228 -0.93 10.75 11.48
CA ILE A 228 0.32 11.31 10.97
C ILE A 228 1.18 11.84 12.13
N SER A 229 2.49 11.61 12.04
CA SER A 229 3.52 12.23 12.87
C SER A 229 4.59 12.78 11.93
N THR A 230 4.60 14.10 11.74
CA THR A 230 5.45 14.76 10.75
C THR A 230 6.13 16.00 11.35
N PHE A 231 6.91 16.70 10.54
CA PHE A 231 7.69 17.86 10.96
C PHE A 231 7.96 18.76 9.76
N TYR A 232 8.39 19.99 10.03
CA TYR A 232 9.17 20.77 9.08
C TYR A 232 10.43 21.29 9.78
N LYS A 233 11.45 21.63 8.99
CA LYS A 233 12.64 22.33 9.46
C LYS A 233 12.99 23.51 8.56
N GLU A 234 13.86 24.40 9.02
CA GLU A 234 14.35 25.56 8.25
C GLU A 234 13.19 26.44 7.72
N GLY A 235 12.18 26.69 8.54
CA GLY A 235 10.96 27.41 8.18
C GLY A 235 11.18 28.85 7.69
N GLY A 236 12.34 29.45 7.97
CA GLY A 236 12.67 30.82 7.58
C GLY A 236 12.52 31.11 6.08
N LYS A 237 12.92 30.18 5.20
CA LYS A 237 12.75 30.35 3.73
C LYS A 237 11.28 30.32 3.32
N ALA A 238 10.50 29.42 3.91
CA ALA A 238 9.07 29.37 3.69
C ALA A 238 8.40 30.66 4.18
N ARG A 239 8.82 31.16 5.34
CA ARG A 239 8.28 32.38 5.95
C ARG A 239 8.52 33.59 5.07
N GLU A 240 9.74 33.73 4.56
CA GLU A 240 10.12 34.78 3.63
C GLU A 240 9.34 34.69 2.31
N PHE A 241 9.29 33.49 1.71
CA PHE A 241 8.55 33.25 0.47
C PHE A 241 7.08 33.61 0.63
N LEU A 242 6.40 33.08 1.65
CA LEU A 242 4.97 33.30 1.88
C LEU A 242 4.67 34.78 2.13
N SER A 243 5.49 35.45 2.94
CA SER A 243 5.34 36.89 3.20
C SER A 243 5.44 37.72 1.92
N LYS A 244 6.47 37.46 1.10
CA LYS A 244 6.67 38.17 -0.18
C LYS A 244 5.59 37.84 -1.20
N CYS A 245 5.22 36.57 -1.31
CA CYS A 245 4.19 36.11 -2.21
C CYS A 245 2.84 36.79 -1.91
N MET A 246 2.40 36.77 -0.65
CA MET A 246 1.12 37.38 -0.25
C MET A 246 1.13 38.91 -0.37
N ALA A 247 2.30 39.54 -0.34
CA ALA A 247 2.47 40.97 -0.67
C ALA A 247 2.50 41.26 -2.19
N GLY A 248 2.25 40.26 -3.05
CA GLY A 248 2.27 40.41 -4.51
C GLY A 248 3.67 40.47 -5.12
N GLN A 249 4.68 39.99 -4.39
CA GLN A 249 6.09 40.00 -4.79
C GLN A 249 6.70 38.58 -4.76
N PRO A 250 6.12 37.58 -5.44
CA PRO A 250 6.62 36.21 -5.37
C PRO A 250 8.07 36.14 -5.85
N THR A 251 8.91 35.47 -5.06
CA THR A 251 10.28 35.15 -5.45
C THR A 251 10.30 33.88 -6.30
N LYS A 252 11.19 33.83 -7.28
CA LYS A 252 11.48 32.60 -8.05
C LYS A 252 12.15 31.54 -7.18
#